data_AF-A0A5B7ARC5-F1
#
_entry.id   AF-A0A5B7ARC5-F1
#
_cell.length_a   1.000
_cell.length_b   1.000
_cell.length_c   1.000
_cell.angle_alpha   90.00
_cell.angle_beta   90.00
_cell.angle_gamma   90.00
#
_symmetry.space_group_name_H-M   'P 1'
#
loop_
_entity.id
_entity.type
_entity.pdbx_description
1 polymer ?
#
loop_
_entity_poly.entity_id
_entity_poly.type
_entity_poly.pdbx_seq_one_letter_code
_entity_poly.pdbx_strand_id
1 'polypeptide(L)'
;DSWAFFLSNLNTIIGAHSCEVPWTFMSDQQKGLDRVISEIFPEASHRRCCRHLCGNMRGRFPGLLVRRYFWRAARAYNEVDFKEACELLKGVSPDALTWLMKLPVASWSRHAFDPRLRNDHITNNLTESFNNWVGNLR
;
A
#
# COMPACT_ATOMS: atom_id res chain seq x y z
N ASP A 1 -1.18 5.42 21.28
CA ASP A 1 -0.53 4.72 22.41
C ASP A 1 0.03 3.34 22.08
N SER A 2 -0.73 2.35 21.59
CA SER A 2 -0.18 1.01 21.30
C SER A 2 0.82 0.95 20.12
N TRP A 3 0.51 1.61 19.00
CA TRP A 3 1.38 1.62 17.81
C TRP A 3 2.70 2.36 18.05
N ALA A 4 2.65 3.48 18.77
CA ALA A 4 3.84 4.26 19.10
C ALA A 4 4.80 3.46 19.97
N PHE A 5 4.28 2.78 21.01
CA PHE A 5 5.08 1.89 21.84
C PHE A 5 5.76 0.79 21.00
N PHE A 6 5.00 0.10 20.14
CA PHE A 6 5.57 -0.97 19.31
C PHE A 6 6.65 -0.46 18.37
N LEU A 7 6.37 0.60 17.61
CA LEU A 7 7.27 1.13 16.59
C LEU A 7 8.54 1.76 17.19
N SER A 8 8.44 2.39 18.37
CA SER A 8 9.63 2.90 19.08
C SER A 8 10.54 1.76 19.53
N ASN A 9 9.98 0.69 20.10
CA ASN A 9 10.79 -0.47 20.50
C ASN A 9 11.41 -1.17 19.27
N LEU A 10 10.64 -1.28 18.19
CA LEU A 10 11.13 -1.83 16.92
C LEU A 10 12.34 -1.03 16.40
N ASN A 11 12.26 0.30 16.45
CA ASN A 11 13.35 1.18 16.04
C ASN A 11 14.62 0.96 16.88
N THR A 12 14.48 0.81 18.20
CA THR A 12 15.60 0.54 19.11
C THR A 12 16.31 -0.78 18.79
N ILE A 13 15.56 -1.81 18.38
CA ILE A 13 16.11 -3.16 18.14
C ILE A 13 16.81 -3.24 16.78
N ILE A 14 16.16 -2.73 15.72
CA ILE A 14 16.68 -2.92 14.36
C ILE A 14 17.76 -1.87 14.03
N GLY A 15 17.74 -0.69 14.65
CA GLY A 15 18.78 0.34 14.50
C GLY A 15 18.62 1.25 13.27
N ALA A 16 19.57 2.19 13.14
CA ALA A 16 19.48 3.40 12.31
C ALA A 16 19.17 3.14 10.83
N HIS A 17 17.99 3.61 10.41
CA HIS A 17 17.62 3.83 9.02
C HIS A 17 18.40 5.04 8.51
N SER A 18 19.49 4.80 7.78
CA SER A 18 20.19 5.86 7.05
C SER A 18 19.50 6.10 5.69
N CYS A 19 19.68 7.29 5.13
CA CYS A 19 19.17 7.61 3.78
C CYS A 19 19.74 6.68 2.68
N GLU A 20 20.80 5.92 2.99
CA GLU A 20 21.44 4.94 2.11
C GLU A 20 20.68 3.61 2.08
N VAL A 21 19.97 3.25 3.16
CA VAL A 21 19.12 2.05 3.23
C VAL A 21 17.69 2.50 3.56
N PRO A 22 16.94 3.02 2.58
CA PRO A 22 15.60 3.52 2.82
C PRO A 22 14.70 2.38 3.28
N TRP A 23 13.75 2.67 4.18
CA TRP A 23 12.79 1.66 4.64
C TRP A 23 11.45 1.84 3.95
N THR A 24 10.70 0.74 3.87
CA THR A 24 9.30 0.76 3.46
C THR A 24 8.45 0.03 4.49
N PHE A 25 7.47 0.72 5.06
CA PHE A 25 6.39 0.08 5.80
C PHE A 25 5.23 -0.23 4.87
N MET A 26 4.72 -1.46 4.91
CA MET A 26 3.46 -1.82 4.25
C MET A 26 2.38 -2.08 5.30
N SER A 27 1.26 -1.38 5.22
CA SER A 27 0.13 -1.60 6.14
C SER A 27 -1.23 -1.56 5.44
N ASP A 28 -2.26 -1.98 6.17
CA ASP A 28 -3.67 -1.97 5.78
C ASP A 28 -4.40 -0.65 6.11
N GLN A 29 -3.66 0.38 6.55
CA GLN A 29 -4.15 1.73 6.90
C GLN A 29 -5.04 1.80 8.13
N GLN A 30 -4.74 1.02 9.17
CA GLN A 30 -5.41 1.19 10.46
C GLN A 30 -5.26 2.64 10.97
N LYS A 31 -6.34 3.21 11.54
CA LYS A 31 -6.37 4.61 11.98
C LYS A 31 -5.20 4.91 12.93
N GLY A 32 -4.48 5.99 12.64
CA GLY A 32 -3.37 6.49 13.46
C GLY A 32 -2.02 5.83 13.17
N LEU A 33 -1.95 4.72 12.43
CA LEU A 33 -0.69 4.05 12.12
C LEU A 33 0.21 4.90 11.21
N ASP A 34 -0.35 5.45 10.12
CA ASP A 34 0.39 6.29 9.16
C ASP A 34 1.08 7.47 9.87
N ARG A 35 0.37 8.12 10.80
CA ARG A 35 0.90 9.24 11.59
C ARG A 35 2.07 8.81 12.46
N VAL A 36 1.92 7.71 13.19
CA VAL A 36 2.96 7.23 14.11
C VAL A 36 4.21 6.78 13.34
N ILE A 37 4.03 6.15 12.17
CA ILE A 37 5.15 5.80 11.29
C ILE A 37 5.89 7.06 10.84
N SER A 38 5.19 8.11 10.39
CA SER A 38 5.83 9.37 10.00
C SER A 38 6.55 10.06 11.15
N GLU A 39 6.07 9.93 12.39
CA GLU A 39 6.70 10.52 13.58
C GLU A 39 7.98 9.77 13.99
N ILE A 40 8.01 8.43 13.89
CA ILE A 40 9.14 7.59 14.35
C ILE A 40 10.15 7.32 13.23
N PHE A 41 9.68 7.21 11.99
CA PHE A 41 10.47 6.88 10.80
C PHE A 41 10.19 7.90 9.67
N PRO A 42 10.59 9.17 9.82
CA PRO A 42 10.26 10.22 8.86
C PRO A 42 10.80 9.97 7.45
N GLU A 43 11.94 9.29 7.34
CA GLU A 43 12.59 8.94 6.07
C GLU A 43 12.04 7.64 5.44
N ALA A 44 11.18 6.91 6.15
CA ALA A 44 10.62 5.67 5.62
C ALA A 44 9.45 5.96 4.68
N SER A 45 9.47 5.28 3.54
CA SER A 45 8.35 5.25 2.62
C SER A 45 7.20 4.41 3.17
N HIS A 46 5.97 4.75 2.79
CA HIS A 46 4.79 4.01 3.18
C HIS A 46 4.04 3.44 1.98
N ARG A 47 3.79 2.13 2.01
CA ARG A 47 3.00 1.40 1.02
C ARG A 47 1.68 0.96 1.62
N ARG A 48 0.63 1.17 0.86
CA ARG A 48 -0.72 0.71 1.14
C ARG A 48 -0.87 -0.67 0.52
N CYS A 49 -1.29 -1.65 1.32
CA CYS A 49 -1.56 -2.98 0.80
C CYS A 49 -2.68 -2.92 -0.26
N CYS A 50 -2.36 -3.26 -1.51
CA CYS A 50 -3.32 -3.16 -2.62
C CYS A 50 -4.50 -4.12 -2.47
N ARG A 51 -4.34 -5.21 -1.71
CA ARG A 51 -5.41 -6.14 -1.37
C ARG A 51 -6.49 -5.45 -0.53
N HIS A 52 -6.08 -4.79 0.56
CA HIS A 52 -6.96 -4.02 1.43
C HIS A 52 -7.55 -2.81 0.69
N LEU A 53 -6.72 -2.11 -0.08
CA LEU A 53 -7.19 -0.99 -0.90
C LEU A 53 -8.27 -1.42 -1.90
N CYS A 54 -8.08 -2.56 -2.57
CA CYS A 54 -9.10 -3.17 -3.44
C CYS A 54 -10.36 -3.56 -2.67
N GLY A 55 -10.24 -4.04 -1.44
CA GLY A 55 -11.36 -4.34 -0.56
C GLY A 55 -12.19 -3.10 -0.23
N ASN A 56 -11.51 -2.02 0.20
CA ASN A 56 -12.13 -0.72 0.47
C ASN A 56 -12.82 -0.13 -0.77
N MET A 57 -12.17 -0.27 -1.93
CA MET A 57 -12.71 0.18 -3.20
C MET A 57 -13.96 -0.62 -3.59
N ARG A 58 -13.96 -1.95 -3.41
CA ARG A 58 -15.13 -2.81 -3.69
C ARG A 58 -16.36 -2.41 -2.87
N GLY A 59 -16.18 -2.03 -1.61
CA GLY A 59 -17.27 -1.59 -0.75
C GLY A 59 -17.91 -0.27 -1.19
N ARG A 60 -17.18 0.60 -1.91
CA ARG A 60 -17.66 1.91 -2.39
C ARG A 60 -18.08 1.92 -3.86
N PHE A 61 -17.36 1.16 -4.68
CA PHE A 61 -17.48 1.12 -6.13
C PHE A 61 -17.55 -0.35 -6.57
N PRO A 62 -18.72 -1.00 -6.42
CA PRO A 62 -18.89 -2.38 -6.82
C PRO A 62 -18.76 -2.50 -8.34
N GLY A 63 -18.10 -3.57 -8.80
CA GLY A 63 -17.95 -3.83 -10.23
C GLY A 63 -16.69 -4.63 -10.58
N LEU A 64 -16.84 -5.63 -11.44
CA LEU A 64 -15.71 -6.47 -11.86
C LEU A 64 -14.67 -5.69 -12.68
N LEU A 65 -15.12 -4.76 -13.53
CA LEU A 65 -14.24 -3.92 -14.34
C LEU A 65 -13.47 -2.90 -13.50
N VAL A 66 -14.12 -2.28 -12.50
CA VAL A 66 -13.45 -1.40 -11.53
C VAL A 66 -12.30 -2.13 -10.86
N ARG A 67 -12.55 -3.35 -10.36
CA ARG A 67 -11.52 -4.21 -9.77
C ARG A 67 -10.41 -4.54 -10.76
N ARG A 68 -10.77 -4.92 -12.00
CA ARG A 68 -9.80 -5.30 -13.04
C ARG A 68 -8.84 -4.14 -13.35
N TYR A 69 -9.38 -2.94 -13.58
CA TYR A 69 -8.58 -1.77 -13.93
C TYR A 69 -7.80 -1.21 -12.74
N PHE A 70 -8.33 -1.31 -11.52
CA PHE A 70 -7.55 -1.07 -10.30
C PHE A 70 -6.29 -1.93 -10.25
N TRP A 71 -6.41 -3.25 -10.44
CA TRP A 71 -5.23 -4.14 -10.39
C TRP A 71 -4.28 -3.91 -11.55
N ARG A 72 -4.78 -3.52 -12.73
CA ARG A 72 -3.95 -3.13 -13.86
C ARG A 72 -3.11 -1.89 -13.50
N ALA A 73 -3.72 -0.86 -12.92
CA ALA A 73 -3.03 0.35 -12.49
C ALA A 73 -2.05 0.08 -11.33
N ALA A 74 -2.44 -0.74 -10.34
CA ALA A 74 -1.58 -1.07 -9.20
C ALA A 74 -0.32 -1.87 -9.62
N ARG A 75 -0.45 -2.74 -10.62
CA ARG A 75 0.63 -3.61 -11.12
C ARG A 75 1.45 -3.02 -12.27
N ALA A 76 1.08 -1.84 -12.78
CA ALA A 76 1.77 -1.21 -13.90
C ALA A 76 3.28 -1.11 -13.62
N TYR A 77 4.09 -1.45 -14.63
CA TYR A 77 5.56 -1.39 -14.54
C TYR A 77 6.11 -0.02 -14.89
N ASN A 78 5.40 0.72 -15.73
CA ASN A 78 5.78 2.03 -16.22
C ASN A 78 4.56 2.97 -16.18
N GLU A 79 4.84 4.26 -16.36
CA GLU A 79 3.83 5.31 -16.31
C GLU A 79 2.82 5.23 -17.47
N VAL A 80 3.21 4.69 -18.63
CA VAL A 80 2.33 4.57 -19.81
C VAL A 80 1.22 3.56 -19.53
N ASP A 81 1.58 2.36 -19.08
CA ASP A 81 0.63 1.31 -18.70
C ASP A 81 -0.28 1.76 -17.55
N PHE A 82 0.28 2.54 -16.62
CA PHE A 82 -0.47 3.12 -15.51
C PHE A 82 -1.55 4.09 -16.03
N LYS A 83 -1.17 5.05 -16.87
CA LYS A 83 -2.10 6.04 -17.44
C LYS A 83 -3.21 5.36 -18.25
N GLU A 84 -2.87 4.37 -19.07
CA GLU A 84 -3.87 3.60 -19.82
C GLU A 84 -4.87 2.90 -18.88
N ALA A 85 -4.38 2.28 -17.80
CA ALA A 85 -5.25 1.65 -16.81
C ALA A 85 -6.14 2.66 -16.07
N CYS A 86 -5.62 3.87 -15.78
CA CYS A 86 -6.39 4.96 -15.19
C CYS A 86 -7.50 5.45 -16.12
N GLU A 87 -7.24 5.62 -17.42
CA GLU A 87 -8.27 6.01 -18.39
C GLU A 87 -9.36 4.93 -18.54
N LEU A 88 -8.98 3.66 -18.55
CA LEU A 88 -9.96 2.55 -18.54
C LEU A 88 -10.81 2.54 -17.27
N LEU A 89 -10.20 2.79 -16.11
CA LEU A 89 -10.92 2.92 -14.85
C LEU A 89 -11.87 4.12 -14.87
N LYS A 90 -11.41 5.27 -15.40
CA LYS A 90 -12.23 6.47 -15.57
C LYS A 90 -13.44 6.23 -16.44
N GLY A 91 -13.28 5.50 -17.54
CA GLY A 91 -14.38 5.16 -18.45
C GLY A 91 -15.47 4.29 -17.79
N VAL A 92 -15.11 3.50 -16.77
CA VAL A 92 -16.08 2.67 -16.03
C VAL A 92 -16.63 3.38 -14.80
N SER A 93 -15.79 4.11 -14.08
CA SER A 93 -16.17 4.84 -12.87
C SER A 93 -15.21 6.00 -12.61
N PRO A 94 -15.57 7.22 -13.06
CA PRO A 94 -14.79 8.43 -12.78
C PRO A 94 -14.61 8.69 -11.28
N ASP A 95 -15.64 8.40 -10.48
CA ASP A 95 -15.61 8.57 -9.02
C ASP A 95 -14.62 7.62 -8.37
N ALA A 96 -14.53 6.39 -8.86
CA ALA A 96 -13.58 5.41 -8.33
C ALA A 96 -12.13 5.81 -8.61
N LEU A 97 -11.84 6.34 -9.82
CA LEU A 97 -10.53 6.91 -10.12
C LEU A 97 -10.25 8.13 -9.22
N THR A 98 -11.21 9.05 -9.10
CA THR A 98 -11.06 10.26 -8.28
C THR A 98 -10.79 9.91 -6.82
N TRP A 99 -11.48 8.90 -6.29
CA TRP A 99 -11.22 8.40 -4.94
C TRP A 99 -9.82 7.80 -4.80
N LEU A 100 -9.39 7.01 -5.77
CA LEU A 100 -8.08 6.34 -5.75
C LEU A 100 -6.93 7.35 -5.84
N MET A 101 -7.07 8.37 -6.68
CA MET A 101 -6.05 9.41 -6.91
C MET A 101 -5.91 10.42 -5.77
N LYS A 102 -6.78 10.37 -4.74
CA LYS A 102 -6.55 11.10 -3.47
C LYS A 102 -5.36 10.52 -2.69
N LEU A 103 -4.99 9.27 -2.96
CA LEU A 103 -3.84 8.64 -2.34
C LEU A 103 -2.59 8.90 -3.18
N PRO A 104 -1.42 9.16 -2.56
CA PRO A 104 -0.17 9.28 -3.30
C PRO A 104 0.08 8.04 -4.14
N VAL A 105 0.34 8.19 -5.45
CA VAL A 105 0.50 7.06 -6.37
C VAL A 105 1.65 6.13 -5.95
N ALA A 106 2.74 6.71 -5.46
CA ALA A 106 3.89 5.99 -4.91
C ALA A 106 3.56 5.10 -3.69
N SER A 107 2.38 5.26 -3.08
CA SER A 107 1.93 4.40 -1.98
C SER A 107 1.24 3.12 -2.45
N TRP A 108 0.79 3.01 -3.71
CA TRP A 108 -0.04 1.87 -4.14
C TRP A 108 0.20 1.37 -5.57
N SER A 109 0.90 2.10 -6.43
CA SER A 109 1.22 1.64 -7.78
C SER A 109 2.71 1.35 -7.94
N ARG A 110 3.03 0.16 -8.45
CA ARG A 110 4.40 -0.35 -8.57
C ARG A 110 5.31 0.57 -9.38
N HIS A 111 4.82 1.14 -10.49
CA HIS A 111 5.63 2.01 -11.35
C HIS A 111 6.19 3.25 -10.63
N ALA A 112 5.54 3.67 -9.53
CA ALA A 112 5.89 4.86 -8.76
C ALA A 112 6.66 4.54 -7.46
N PHE A 113 6.98 3.27 -7.20
CA PHE A 113 7.77 2.90 -6.02
C PHE A 113 9.22 3.37 -6.16
N ASP A 114 9.86 3.67 -5.01
CA ASP A 114 11.28 4.01 -4.98
C ASP A 114 12.12 2.88 -5.63
N PRO A 115 12.89 3.17 -6.69
CA PRO A 115 13.71 2.19 -7.38
C PRO A 115 14.83 1.56 -6.54
N ARG A 116 15.14 2.11 -5.36
CA ARG A 116 16.07 1.52 -4.37
C ARG A 116 15.38 0.47 -3.51
N LEU A 117 14.05 0.51 -3.43
CA LEU A 117 13.20 -0.36 -2.61
C LEU A 117 12.40 -1.34 -3.48
N ARG A 118 13.04 -1.95 -4.46
CA ARG A 118 12.35 -2.84 -5.39
C ARG A 118 11.87 -4.08 -4.64
N ASN A 119 10.56 -4.14 -4.46
CA ASN A 119 9.86 -5.32 -4.01
C ASN A 119 8.63 -5.47 -4.90
N ASP A 120 8.52 -6.62 -5.55
CA ASP A 120 7.45 -6.96 -6.49
C ASP A 120 6.11 -7.19 -5.79
N HIS A 121 6.14 -7.37 -4.47
CA HIS A 121 4.96 -7.51 -3.65
C HIS A 121 4.26 -6.16 -3.50
N ILE A 122 3.11 -6.03 -4.18
CA ILE A 122 2.10 -4.99 -3.94
C ILE A 122 0.99 -5.47 -2.98
N THR A 123 1.06 -6.74 -2.57
CA THR A 123 0.08 -7.42 -1.72
C THR A 123 0.76 -8.00 -0.51
N ASN A 124 0.12 -7.87 0.65
CA ASN A 124 0.61 -8.43 1.90
C ASN A 124 0.26 -9.92 2.07
N ASN A 125 0.40 -10.72 1.01
CA ASN A 125 -0.04 -12.12 0.99
C ASN A 125 0.69 -12.96 2.05
N LEU A 126 1.97 -12.67 2.32
CA LEU A 126 2.74 -13.39 3.34
C LEU A 126 2.17 -13.17 4.74
N THR A 127 1.85 -11.92 5.10
CA THR A 127 1.23 -11.63 6.40
C THR A 127 -0.19 -12.17 6.48
N GLU A 128 -0.97 -12.14 5.39
CA GLU A 128 -2.31 -12.76 5.38
C GLU A 128 -2.23 -14.29 5.56
N SER A 129 -1.31 -14.97 4.88
CA SER A 129 -1.06 -16.40 5.07
C SER A 129 -0.62 -16.72 6.50
N PHE A 130 0.27 -15.91 7.08
CA PHE A 130 0.70 -16.06 8.47
C PHE A 130 -0.47 -15.85 9.45
N ASN A 131 -1.26 -14.79 9.26
CA ASN A 131 -2.41 -14.50 10.11
C ASN A 131 -3.47 -15.60 10.04
N ASN A 132 -3.73 -16.14 8.85
CA ASN A 132 -4.65 -17.27 8.70
C ASN A 132 -4.12 -18.54 9.38
N TRP A 133 -2.82 -18.82 9.26
CA TRP A 133 -2.21 -19.96 9.95
C TRP A 133 -2.29 -19.83 11.48
N VAL A 134 -1.95 -18.66 12.02
CA VAL A 134 -2.07 -18.38 13.46
C VAL A 134 -3.53 -18.40 13.93
N GLY A 135 -4.46 -17.88 13.11
CA GLY A 135 -5.89 -17.92 13.40
C GLY A 135 -6.44 -19.34 13.51
N ASN A 136 -5.93 -20.29 12.70
CA ASN A 136 -6.29 -21.71 12.79
C ASN A 136 -5.73 -22.42 14.04
N LEU A 137 -4.78 -21.79 14.75
CA LEU A 137 -4.18 -22.32 15.98
C LEU A 137 -4.82 -21.73 17.26
N ARG A 138 -5.79 -20.83 17.13
CA ARG A 138 -6.59 -20.27 18.22
C ARG A 138 -7.95 -20.93 18.29
#